data_AF-A0A7C1QXR3-F1
#
_entry.id   AF-A0A7C1QXR3-F1
#
_cell.length_a   1.000
_cell.length_b   1.000
_cell.length_c   1.000
_cell.angle_alpha   90.00
_cell.angle_beta   90.00
_cell.angle_gamma   90.00
#
_symmetry.space_group_name_H-M   'P 1'
#
loop_
_entity.id
_entity.type
_entity.pdbx_description
1 polymer ?
#
loop_
_entity_poly.entity_id
_entity_poly.type
_entity_poly.pdbx_seq_one_letter_code
_entity_poly.pdbx_strand_id
1 'polypeptide(L)' 'MIEMPILRPVPIPTKGLGFWQRIKVWRHTTRKWEVMEDWDYPGFGTIPKGFVFDGASIPRPLW' A
#
# COMPACT_ATOMS: atom_id res chain seq x y z
N MET A 1 -15.91 14.42 -11.93
CA MET A 1 -15.26 14.00 -10.67
C MET A 1 -14.01 13.25 -11.06
N ILE A 2 -12.90 13.43 -10.36
CA ILE A 2 -11.68 12.63 -10.59
C ILE A 2 -11.99 11.23 -10.05
N GLU A 3 -11.89 10.21 -10.90
CA GLU A 3 -12.02 8.83 -10.47
C GLU A 3 -10.80 8.45 -9.63
N MET A 4 -11.00 7.76 -8.51
CA MET A 4 -9.90 7.31 -7.66
C MET A 4 -9.23 6.09 -8.29
N PRO A 5 -7.89 5.96 -8.22
CA PRO A 5 -7.19 4.86 -8.86
C PRO A 5 -7.52 3.53 -8.16
N ILE A 6 -7.57 2.45 -8.94
CA ILE A 6 -7.61 1.10 -8.38
C ILE A 6 -6.25 0.74 -7.78
N LEU A 7 -6.23 0.48 -6.47
CA LEU A 7 -5.02 0.15 -5.72
C LEU A 7 -5.01 -1.32 -5.27
N ARG A 8 -3.86 -1.98 -5.39
CA ARG A 8 -3.62 -3.32 -4.87
C ARG A 8 -2.60 -3.29 -3.73
N PRO A 9 -2.89 -3.92 -2.58
CA PRO A 9 -1.97 -3.89 -1.45
C PRO A 9 -0.89 -4.97 -1.65
N VAL A 10 0.39 -4.59 -1.65
CA VAL A 10 1.52 -5.50 -1.90
C VAL A 10 1.71 -6.46 -0.72
N PRO A 11 1.85 -7.78 -0.91
CA PRO A 11 2.02 -8.74 0.18
C PRO A 11 3.20 -8.37 1.10
N ILE A 12 2.97 -8.30 2.41
CA ILE A 12 4.05 -8.19 3.38
C ILE A 12 4.49 -9.63 3.72
N PRO A 13 5.79 -9.96 3.67
CA PRO A 13 6.29 -11.31 3.94
C PRO A 13 6.22 -11.66 5.44
N THR A 14 5.02 -11.82 5.97
CA THR A 14 4.76 -12.27 7.36
C THR A 14 4.47 -13.77 7.47
N LYS A 15 4.35 -14.47 6.34
CA LYS A 15 4.08 -15.91 6.31
C LYS A 15 5.24 -16.66 6.94
N GLY A 16 4.95 -17.55 7.88
CA GLY A 16 5.96 -18.33 8.61
C GLY A 16 6.62 -17.59 9.79
N LEU A 17 6.36 -16.30 9.99
CA LEU A 17 6.86 -15.57 11.16
C LEU A 17 6.06 -15.87 12.42
N GLY A 18 6.77 -16.00 13.54
CA GLY A 18 6.18 -16.13 14.88
C GLY A 18 5.50 -14.84 15.37
N PHE A 19 4.71 -14.93 16.44
CA PHE A 19 3.88 -13.82 16.95
C PHE A 19 4.67 -12.52 17.16
N TRP A 20 5.79 -12.57 17.89
CA TRP A 20 6.63 -11.39 18.16
C TRP A 20 7.32 -10.81 16.91
N GLN A 21 7.66 -11.66 15.94
CA GLN A 21 8.23 -11.21 14.67
C GLN A 21 7.19 -10.44 13.84
N ARG A 22 5.92 -10.87 13.86
CA ARG A 22 4.82 -10.13 13.21
C ARG A 22 4.61 -8.75 13.82
N ILE A 23 4.71 -8.61 15.15
CA ILE A 23 4.64 -7.30 15.83
C ILE A 23 5.79 -6.40 15.38
N LYS A 24 7.02 -6.93 15.28
CA LYS A 24 8.17 -6.19 14.76
C LYS A 24 7.95 -5.74 13.31
N VAL A 25 7.47 -6.63 12.44
CA VAL A 25 7.16 -6.29 11.05
C VAL A 25 6.11 -5.19 10.99
N TRP A 26 5.05 -5.29 11.77
CA TRP A 26 4.04 -4.25 11.83
C TRP A 26 4.62 -2.88 12.26
N ARG A 27 5.48 -2.84 13.28
CA ARG A 27 6.11 -1.58 13.74
C ARG A 27 7.06 -0.95 12.71
N HIS A 28 7.75 -1.77 11.92
CA HIS A 28 8.85 -1.32 11.06
C HIS A 28 8.54 -1.31 9.56
N THR A 29 7.34 -1.75 9.15
CA THR A 29 6.99 -1.88 7.74
C THR A 29 5.84 -0.97 7.38
N THR A 30 6.08 -0.12 6.38
CA THR A 30 5.03 0.66 5.71
C THR A 30 4.28 -0.23 4.71
N ARG A 31 2.96 -0.07 4.61
CA ARG A 31 2.16 -0.85 3.67
C ARG A 31 2.37 -0.29 2.27
N LYS A 32 2.93 -1.10 1.38
CA LYS A 32 3.06 -0.73 -0.04
C LYS A 32 1.78 -1.01 -0.80
N TRP A 33 1.45 -0.10 -1.71
CA TRP A 33 0.31 -0.20 -2.62
C TRP A 33 0.80 -0.02 -4.06
N GLU A 34 0.18 -0.73 -4.97
CA GLU A 34 0.46 -0.69 -6.40
C GLU A 34 -0.76 -0.16 -7.15
N VAL A 35 -0.53 0.80 -8.05
CA VAL A 35 -1.57 1.33 -8.94
C VAL A 35 -1.83 0.32 -10.05
N MET A 36 -3.09 -0.10 -10.23
CA MET A 36 -3.45 -1.19 -11.14
C MET A 36 -3.76 -0.73 -12.57
N GLU A 37 -3.82 0.58 -12.79
CA GLU A 37 -4.16 1.24 -14.05
C GLU A 37 -3.38 2.55 -14.21
N ASP A 38 -3.32 3.09 -15.42
CA ASP A 38 -2.78 4.44 -15.62
C ASP A 38 -3.80 5.44 -15.04
N TRP A 39 -3.35 6.31 -14.14
CA TRP A 39 -4.20 7.25 -13.43
C TRP A 39 -3.79 8.69 -13.70
N ASP A 40 -4.65 9.44 -14.36
CA ASP A 40 -4.41 10.85 -14.68
C ASP A 40 -4.91 11.76 -13.57
N TYR A 41 -3.98 12.42 -12.88
CA TYR A 41 -4.31 13.45 -11.90
C TYR A 41 -4.19 14.86 -12.51
N PRO A 42 -5.28 15.64 -12.54
CA PRO A 42 -5.26 17.00 -13.09
C PRO A 42 -4.20 17.87 -12.40
N GLY A 43 -3.28 18.44 -13.20
CA GLY A 43 -2.23 19.34 -12.72
C GLY A 43 -0.96 18.65 -12.22
N PHE A 44 -0.89 17.31 -12.20
CA PHE A 44 0.30 16.56 -11.79
C PHE A 44 0.77 15.53 -12.83
N GLY A 45 -0.16 15.07 -13.69
CA GLY A 45 0.12 14.16 -14.80
C GLY A 45 -0.33 12.73 -14.54
N THR A 46 0.12 11.82 -15.41
CA THR A 46 -0.23 10.40 -15.38
C THR A 46 0.66 9.63 -14.41
N ILE A 47 0.06 8.95 -13.44
CA ILE A 47 0.72 7.93 -12.63
C ILE A 47 0.56 6.59 -13.36
N PRO A 48 1.64 5.93 -13.79
CA PRO A 48 1.54 4.74 -14.61
C PRO A 48 1.11 3.52 -13.78
N LYS A 49 0.46 2.58 -14.45
CA LYS A 49 0.19 1.23 -13.95
C LYS A 49 1.49 0.59 -13.46
N GLY A 50 1.42 -0.05 -12.30
CA GLY A 50 2.55 -0.69 -11.63
C GLY A 50 3.36 0.26 -10.76
N PHE A 51 3.00 1.55 -10.66
CA PHE A 51 3.60 2.46 -9.70
C PHE A 51 3.36 1.95 -8.28
N VAL A 52 4.45 1.77 -7.51
CA VAL A 52 4.40 1.31 -6.12
C VAL A 52 4.74 2.47 -5.19
N PHE A 53 3.89 2.70 -4.19
CA PHE A 53 4.09 3.75 -3.19
C PHE A 53 3.82 3.25 -1.78
N ASP A 54 4.33 4.02 -0.82
CA ASP A 54 4.12 3.79 0.60
C ASP A 54 2.79 4.43 1.04
N GLY A 55 1.86 3.61 1.52
CA GLY A 55 0.57 4.06 2.06
C GLY A 55 0.48 3.89 3.58
N ALA A 56 -0.57 4.43 4.16
CA ALA A 56 -0.82 4.33 5.60
C ALA A 56 -0.85 2.85 6.06
N SER A 57 -0.12 2.57 7.14
CA SER A 57 -0.01 1.24 7.76
C SER A 57 -0.55 1.31 9.19
N ILE A 58 -1.88 1.38 9.31
CA ILE A 58 -2.57 1.38 10.61
C ILE A 58 -3.22 0.00 10.79
N PRO A 59 -3.00 -0.70 11.91
CA PRO A 59 -3.76 -1.90 12.22
C PRO A 59 -5.25 -1.61 12.24
N ARG A 60 -6.03 -2.57 11.76
CA ARG A 60 -7.49 -2.53 11.90
C ARG A 60 -8.03 -2.19 13.30
N PRO A 61 -7.46 -2.67 14.43
CA PRO A 61 -7.95 -2.25 15.75
C PRO A 61 -7.63 -0.80 16.14
N LEU A 62 -6.76 -0.10 15.40
CA LEU A 62 -6.41 1.32 15.62
C LEU A 62 -7.02 2.25 14.57
N TRP A 63 -7.85 1.70 13.67
CA TRP A 63 -8.61 2.46 12.69
C TRP A 63 -9.99 2.79 13.26
#